data_AF-A0A952LFT8-F1
#
_entry.id   AF-A0A952LFT8-F1
#
_cell.length_a   1.000
_cell.length_b   1.000
_cell.length_c   1.000
_cell.angle_alpha   90.00
_cell.angle_beta   90.00
_cell.angle_gamma   90.00
#
_symmetry.space_group_name_H-M   'P 1'
#
loop_
_entity.id
_entity.type
_entity.pdbx_description
1 polymer ?
#
loop_
_entity_poly.entity_id
_entity_poly.type
_entity_poly.pdbx_seq_one_letter_code
_entity_poly.pdbx_strand_id
1 'polypeptide(L)'
;MKVWAFIDTKTNTLYKALFQEAVPVGVNAVEFDVDDINDIILDNDTIRVKTADEKLQEAKQHKLTLLKIHVYNLLASTDYIITKIMEAQISGNTDEVNTLKQTYATQLQQRANIRAWSEQMKQAINNATTLDVLNSIEINYQGGN
;
A
#
# COMPACT_ATOMS: atom_id res chain seq x y z
N MET A 1 -9.32 -0.09 24.02
CA MET A 1 -10.68 -0.67 24.01
C MET A 1 -10.60 -2.14 24.33
N LYS A 2 -11.59 -2.68 25.03
CA LYS A 2 -11.60 -4.10 25.39
C LYS A 2 -12.07 -4.97 24.23
N VAL A 3 -11.32 -6.02 23.94
CA VAL A 3 -11.63 -7.03 22.93
C VAL A 3 -11.37 -8.41 23.52
N TRP A 4 -12.31 -9.33 23.32
CA TRP A 4 -12.16 -10.74 23.68
C TRP A 4 -11.82 -11.55 22.45
N ALA A 5 -10.70 -12.25 22.48
CA ALA A 5 -10.20 -13.03 21.34
C ALA A 5 -10.07 -14.51 21.70
N PHE A 6 -10.47 -15.38 20.77
CA PHE A 6 -10.44 -16.83 20.95
C PHE A 6 -10.17 -17.54 19.62
N ILE A 7 -9.67 -18.77 19.71
CA ILE A 7 -9.43 -19.63 18.55
C ILE A 7 -10.55 -20.66 18.48
N ASP A 8 -11.17 -20.81 17.32
CA ASP A 8 -11.96 -22.01 17.04
C ASP A 8 -11.02 -23.17 16.74
N THR A 9 -10.95 -24.12 17.67
CA THR A 9 -10.05 -25.29 17.59
C THR A 9 -10.36 -26.22 16.42
N LYS A 10 -11.55 -26.13 15.81
CA LYS A 10 -11.90 -26.94 14.63
C LYS A 10 -11.34 -26.37 13.34
N THR A 11 -11.32 -25.04 13.22
CA THR A 11 -10.93 -24.33 11.99
C THR A 11 -9.57 -23.63 12.11
N ASN A 12 -8.98 -23.62 13.30
CA ASN A 12 -7.82 -22.81 13.68
C ASN A 12 -7.98 -21.32 13.30
N THR A 13 -9.20 -20.80 13.43
CA THR A 13 -9.52 -19.41 13.07
C THR A 13 -9.58 -18.53 14.31
N LEU A 14 -8.92 -17.37 14.25
CA LEU A 14 -9.01 -16.32 15.27
C LEU A 14 -10.33 -15.55 15.13
N TYR A 15 -11.12 -15.55 16.18
CA TYR A 15 -12.30 -14.72 16.35
C TYR A 15 -12.05 -13.62 17.38
N LYS A 16 -12.74 -12.49 17.19
CA LYS A 16 -12.60 -11.28 18.01
C LYS A 16 -13.98 -10.72 18.30
N ALA A 17 -14.28 -10.46 19.56
CA ALA A 17 -15.56 -9.96 20.02
C ALA A 17 -15.37 -8.64 20.77
N LEU A 18 -16.22 -7.66 20.48
CA LEU A 18 -16.26 -6.37 21.20
C LEU A 18 -17.03 -6.44 22.52
N PHE A 19 -17.74 -7.54 22.75
CA PHE A 19 -18.55 -7.79 23.93
C PHE A 19 -18.27 -9.20 24.43
N GLN A 20 -18.16 -9.38 25.74
CA GLN A 20 -17.87 -10.68 26.33
C GLN A 20 -19.01 -11.68 26.07
N GLU A 21 -20.25 -11.20 26.00
CA GLU A 21 -21.46 -11.98 25.75
C GLU A 21 -21.52 -12.57 24.33
N ALA A 22 -20.72 -12.02 23.41
CA ALA A 22 -20.59 -12.56 22.06
C ALA A 22 -19.57 -13.72 21.99
N VAL A 23 -18.86 -14.03 23.08
CA VAL A 23 -18.01 -15.21 23.18
C VAL A 23 -18.88 -16.46 23.37
N PRO A 24 -18.77 -17.49 22.51
CA PRO A 24 -19.57 -18.69 22.62
C PRO A 24 -19.37 -19.41 23.97
N VAL A 25 -20.45 -20.01 24.49
CA VAL A 25 -20.41 -20.75 25.75
C VAL A 25 -19.41 -21.91 25.66
N GLY A 26 -18.55 -22.04 26.67
CA GLY A 26 -17.54 -23.10 26.74
C GLY A 26 -16.24 -22.79 25.96
N VAL A 27 -16.11 -21.60 25.37
CA VAL A 27 -14.88 -21.14 24.72
C VAL A 27 -14.07 -20.29 25.70
N ASN A 28 -12.77 -20.58 25.79
CA ASN A 28 -11.84 -19.75 26.55
C ASN A 28 -11.36 -18.58 25.69
N ALA A 29 -11.91 -17.39 25.92
CA ALA A 29 -11.42 -16.16 25.32
C ALA A 29 -10.42 -15.44 26.23
N VAL A 30 -9.47 -14.77 25.60
CA VAL A 30 -8.48 -13.90 26.25
C VAL A 30 -8.93 -12.45 26.05
N GLU A 31 -8.97 -11.68 27.15
CA GLU A 31 -9.25 -10.24 27.10
C GLU A 31 -7.98 -9.47 26.77
N PHE A 32 -8.09 -8.53 25.83
CA PHE A 32 -7.04 -7.60 25.46
C PHE A 32 -7.57 -6.16 25.56
N ASP A 33 -6.72 -5.24 26.00
CA ASP A 33 -6.95 -3.80 25.85
C ASP A 33 -6.07 -3.29 24.71
N VAL A 34 -6.70 -2.92 23.59
CA VAL A 34 -6.04 -2.54 22.34
C VAL A 34 -6.65 -1.29 21.75
N ASP A 35 -5.89 -0.53 20.98
CA ASP A 35 -6.41 0.66 20.30
C ASP A 35 -7.31 0.28 19.11
N ASP A 36 -6.95 -0.79 18.38
CA ASP A 36 -7.68 -1.32 17.22
C ASP A 36 -7.91 -2.85 17.34
N ILE A 37 -9.08 -3.34 16.94
CA ILE A 37 -9.44 -4.77 16.92
C ILE A 37 -8.56 -5.59 15.97
N ASN A 38 -7.97 -4.93 14.97
CA ASN A 38 -7.04 -5.53 14.02
C ASN A 38 -5.62 -5.68 14.59
N ASP A 39 -5.35 -5.15 15.78
CA ASP A 39 -4.06 -5.32 16.46
C ASP A 39 -3.89 -6.72 17.04
N ILE A 40 -4.98 -7.48 17.23
CA ILE A 40 -4.92 -8.84 17.75
C ILE A 40 -4.73 -9.82 16.60
N ILE A 41 -3.69 -10.65 16.70
CA ILE A 41 -3.30 -11.64 15.71
C ILE A 41 -3.08 -13.02 16.34
N LEU A 42 -3.12 -14.04 15.48
CA LEU A 42 -2.77 -15.41 15.80
C LEU A 42 -1.38 -15.68 15.24
N ASP A 43 -0.44 -16.01 16.12
CA ASP A 43 0.95 -16.30 15.77
C ASP A 43 1.36 -17.61 16.44
N ASN A 44 1.62 -18.65 15.64
CA ASN A 44 1.95 -20.00 16.11
C ASN A 44 1.01 -20.50 17.23
N ASP A 45 -0.30 -20.50 16.94
CA ASP A 45 -1.39 -20.89 17.85
C ASP A 45 -1.51 -20.03 19.13
N THR A 46 -0.75 -18.93 19.23
CA THR A 46 -0.81 -17.97 20.33
C THR A 46 -1.50 -16.70 19.89
N ILE A 47 -2.56 -16.30 20.61
CA ILE A 47 -3.20 -15.01 20.42
C ILE A 47 -2.36 -13.94 21.09
N ARG A 48 -1.94 -12.92 20.34
CA ARG A 48 -1.16 -11.80 20.87
C ARG A 48 -1.51 -10.49 20.18
N VAL A 49 -1.06 -9.39 20.78
CA VAL A 49 -1.13 -8.06 20.17
C VAL A 49 0.08 -7.87 19.25
N LYS A 50 -0.13 -7.21 18.11
CA LYS A 50 0.93 -6.76 17.21
C LYS A 50 1.92 -5.87 17.94
N THR A 51 3.19 -6.12 17.69
CA THR A 51 4.29 -5.24 18.08
C THR A 51 4.22 -3.92 17.31
N ALA A 52 4.89 -2.89 17.83
CA ALA A 52 4.99 -1.60 17.13
C ALA A 52 5.60 -1.74 15.73
N ASP A 53 6.58 -2.62 15.56
CA ASP A 53 7.24 -2.88 14.29
C ASP A 53 6.29 -3.53 13.27
N GLU A 54 5.48 -4.50 13.68
CA GLU A 54 4.46 -5.11 12.81
C GLU A 54 3.44 -4.08 12.32
N LYS A 55 2.93 -3.25 13.24
CA LYS A 55 2.00 -2.16 12.89
C LYS A 55 2.63 -1.18 11.90
N LEU A 56 3.91 -0.83 12.11
CA LEU A 56 4.64 0.05 11.21
C LEU A 56 4.84 -0.57 9.82
N GLN A 57 5.19 -1.86 9.74
CA GLN A 57 5.36 -2.54 8.46
C GLN A 57 4.04 -2.65 7.68
N GLU A 58 2.93 -2.99 8.35
CA GLU A 58 1.61 -3.00 7.72
C GLU A 58 1.22 -1.61 7.19
N ALA A 59 1.42 -0.57 8.00
CA ALA A 59 1.13 0.80 7.59
C ALA A 59 2.01 1.23 6.40
N LYS A 60 3.29 0.84 6.36
CA LYS A 60 4.17 1.07 5.20
C LYS A 60 3.64 0.40 3.94
N GLN A 61 3.24 -0.87 4.03
CA GLN A 61 2.69 -1.59 2.87
C GLN A 61 1.38 -0.96 2.36
N HIS A 62 0.51 -0.55 3.28
CA HIS A 62 -0.70 0.18 2.93
C HIS A 62 -0.36 1.50 2.21
N LYS A 63 0.56 2.29 2.74
CA LYS A 63 0.96 3.57 2.14
C LYS A 63 1.66 3.41 0.79
N LEU A 64 2.48 2.37 0.62
CA LEU A 64 3.06 2.00 -0.68
C LEU A 64 1.97 1.61 -1.69
N THR A 65 0.90 0.94 -1.25
CA THR A 65 -0.24 0.59 -2.11
C THR A 65 -0.99 1.83 -2.56
N LEU A 66 -1.25 2.78 -1.65
CA LEU A 66 -1.84 4.07 -1.99
C LEU A 66 -0.96 4.85 -2.99
N LEU A 67 0.36 4.85 -2.81
CA LEU A 67 1.30 5.48 -3.74
C LEU A 67 1.22 4.84 -5.13
N LYS A 68 1.18 3.50 -5.22
CA LYS A 68 1.03 2.79 -6.50
C LYS A 68 -0.26 3.17 -7.22
N ILE A 69 -1.38 3.22 -6.51
CA ILE A 69 -2.69 3.62 -7.06
C ILE A 69 -2.63 5.06 -7.57
N HIS A 70 -2.05 5.97 -6.78
CA HIS A 70 -1.93 7.38 -7.17
C HIS A 70 -1.06 7.55 -8.43
N VAL A 71 0.11 6.92 -8.47
CA VAL A 71 1.01 6.95 -9.65
C VAL A 71 0.33 6.35 -10.87
N TYR A 72 -0.39 5.23 -10.72
CA TYR A 72 -1.18 4.66 -11.80
C TYR A 72 -2.18 5.68 -12.36
N ASN A 73 -2.94 6.34 -11.51
CA ASN A 73 -3.92 7.34 -11.94
C ASN A 73 -3.28 8.55 -12.66
N LEU A 74 -2.12 9.02 -12.19
CA LEU A 74 -1.38 10.11 -12.83
C LEU A 74 -0.89 9.74 -14.24
N LEU A 75 -0.53 8.47 -14.45
CA LEU A 75 0.04 7.98 -15.70
C LEU A 75 -1.02 7.45 -16.67
N ALA A 76 -2.18 7.01 -16.19
CA ALA A 76 -3.19 6.30 -16.97
C ALA A 76 -3.65 7.07 -18.23
N SER A 77 -3.85 8.38 -18.11
CA SER A 77 -4.31 9.23 -19.23
C SER A 77 -3.30 9.33 -20.38
N THR A 78 -2.03 8.97 -20.15
CA THR A 78 -0.94 9.06 -21.13
C THR A 78 -0.32 7.70 -21.45
N ASP A 79 -0.89 6.59 -20.98
CA ASP A 79 -0.34 5.25 -21.26
C ASP A 79 -0.37 4.89 -22.74
N TYR A 80 -1.40 5.33 -23.47
CA TYR A 80 -1.50 5.11 -24.93
C TYR A 80 -0.30 5.65 -25.72
N ILE A 81 0.38 6.70 -25.20
CA ILE A 81 1.57 7.28 -25.83
C ILE A 81 2.71 6.26 -25.85
N ILE A 82 2.90 5.54 -24.73
CA ILE A 82 3.93 4.51 -24.61
C ILE A 82 3.60 3.34 -25.54
N THR A 83 2.34 2.93 -25.58
CA THR A 83 1.87 1.87 -26.49
C THR A 83 2.18 2.21 -27.95
N LYS A 84 1.82 3.42 -28.43
CA LYS A 84 2.10 3.85 -29.80
C LYS A 84 3.59 3.86 -30.14
N ILE A 85 4.43 4.35 -29.22
CA ILE A 85 5.89 4.37 -29.43
C ILE A 85 6.43 2.93 -29.51
N MET A 86 5.95 2.03 -28.65
CA MET A 86 6.35 0.62 -28.66
C MET A 86 5.91 -0.10 -29.93
N GLU A 87 4.69 0.14 -30.42
CA GLU A 87 4.19 -0.42 -31.67
C GLU A 87 5.09 -0.02 -32.85
N ALA A 88 5.39 1.27 -33.01
CA ALA A 88 6.29 1.76 -34.05
C ALA A 88 7.70 1.14 -33.93
N GLN A 89 8.20 0.96 -32.71
CA GLN A 89 9.49 0.31 -32.44
C GLN A 89 9.49 -1.17 -32.83
N ILE A 90 8.44 -1.92 -32.52
CA ILE A 90 8.28 -3.34 -32.89
C ILE A 90 8.20 -3.49 -34.41
N SER A 91 7.54 -2.55 -35.09
CA SER A 91 7.46 -2.50 -36.55
C SER A 91 8.77 -2.03 -37.23
N GLY A 92 9.81 -1.67 -36.46
CA GLY A 92 11.08 -1.16 -37.00
C GLY A 92 10.98 0.24 -37.62
N ASN A 93 9.86 0.95 -37.44
CA ASN A 93 9.63 2.26 -38.02
C ASN A 93 10.31 3.36 -37.18
N THR A 94 11.61 3.52 -37.38
CA THR A 94 12.44 4.44 -36.58
C THR A 94 12.04 5.91 -36.76
N ASP A 95 11.59 6.31 -37.95
CA ASP A 95 11.14 7.68 -38.24
C ASP A 95 9.85 8.02 -37.46
N GLU A 96 8.92 7.07 -37.40
CA GLU A 96 7.69 7.22 -36.62
C GLU A 96 7.98 7.28 -35.12
N VAL A 97 8.90 6.44 -34.60
CA VAL A 97 9.34 6.52 -33.20
C VAL A 97 9.88 7.92 -32.87
N ASN A 98 10.73 8.48 -33.72
CA ASN A 98 11.30 9.81 -33.50
C ASN A 98 10.24 10.91 -33.56
N THR A 99 9.31 10.82 -34.52
CA THR A 99 8.18 11.76 -34.66
C THR A 99 7.27 11.72 -33.43
N LEU A 100 6.92 10.52 -32.95
CA LEU A 100 6.09 10.35 -31.75
C LEU A 100 6.79 10.88 -30.49
N LYS A 101 8.09 10.62 -30.32
CA LYS A 101 8.87 11.14 -29.19
C LYS A 101 8.91 12.67 -29.17
N GLN A 102 9.07 13.31 -30.34
CA GLN A 102 9.01 14.78 -30.43
C GLN A 102 7.61 15.31 -30.15
N THR A 103 6.58 14.68 -30.73
CA THR A 103 5.17 15.07 -30.56
C THR A 103 4.73 15.03 -29.09
N TYR A 104 5.17 14.01 -28.35
CA TYR A 104 4.78 13.80 -26.96
C TYR A 104 5.88 14.13 -25.93
N ALA A 105 6.86 14.96 -26.31
CA ALA A 105 8.02 15.23 -25.48
C ALA A 105 7.65 15.71 -24.06
N THR A 106 6.69 16.64 -23.95
CA THR A 106 6.20 17.18 -22.67
C THR A 106 5.59 16.08 -21.78
N GLN A 107 4.72 15.24 -22.34
CA GLN A 107 4.07 14.16 -21.61
C GLN A 107 5.09 13.11 -21.18
N LEU A 108 6.05 12.76 -22.05
CA LEU A 108 7.13 11.84 -21.71
C LEU A 108 8.00 12.38 -20.57
N GLN A 109 8.30 13.68 -20.57
CA GLN A 109 9.03 14.33 -19.49
C GLN A 109 8.24 14.31 -18.18
N GLN A 110 6.94 14.65 -18.21
CA GLN A 110 6.07 14.58 -17.04
C GLN A 110 6.01 13.16 -16.47
N ARG A 111 5.87 12.13 -17.33
CA ARG A 111 5.90 10.72 -16.90
C ARG A 111 7.24 10.35 -16.23
N ALA A 112 8.37 10.87 -16.73
CA ALA A 112 9.66 10.67 -16.10
C ALA A 112 9.73 11.34 -14.71
N ASN A 113 9.24 12.57 -14.59
CA ASN A 113 9.20 13.29 -13.32
C ASN A 113 8.31 12.59 -12.27
N ILE A 114 7.13 12.10 -12.67
CA ILE A 114 6.24 11.32 -11.80
C ILE A 114 6.94 10.05 -11.30
N ARG A 115 7.66 9.35 -12.17
CA ARG A 115 8.40 8.13 -11.76
C ARG A 115 9.53 8.47 -10.80
N ALA A 116 10.32 9.50 -11.06
CA ALA A 116 11.39 9.94 -10.17
C ALA A 116 10.85 10.32 -8.78
N TRP A 117 9.78 11.11 -8.72
CA TRP A 117 9.07 11.43 -7.48
C TRP A 117 8.57 10.16 -6.79
N SER A 118 7.98 9.22 -7.53
CA SER A 118 7.46 7.98 -6.94
C SER A 118 8.55 7.14 -6.26
N GLU A 119 9.77 7.12 -6.82
CA GLU A 119 10.91 6.43 -6.20
C GLU A 119 11.39 7.13 -4.93
N GLN A 120 11.44 8.48 -4.92
CA GLN A 120 11.73 9.24 -3.71
C GLN A 120 10.72 8.95 -2.60
N MET A 121 9.43 8.90 -2.95
CA MET A 121 8.36 8.59 -2.00
C MET A 121 8.44 7.17 -1.46
N LYS A 122 8.76 6.18 -2.30
CA LYS A 122 8.99 4.79 -1.85
C LYS A 122 10.13 4.73 -0.84
N GLN A 123 11.23 5.43 -1.10
CA GLN A 123 12.35 5.50 -0.17
C GLN A 123 11.95 6.16 1.16
N ALA A 124 11.24 7.30 1.10
CA ALA A 124 10.75 7.97 2.31
C ALA A 124 9.86 7.06 3.16
N ILE A 125 8.91 6.34 2.53
CA ILE A 125 8.03 5.39 3.23
C ILE A 125 8.82 4.24 3.85
N ASN A 126 9.75 3.65 3.10
CA ASN A 126 10.56 2.54 3.61
C ASN A 126 11.48 2.96 4.77
N ASN A 127 12.00 4.18 4.72
CA ASN A 127 12.91 4.73 5.72
C ASN A 127 12.20 5.29 6.97
N ALA A 128 10.88 5.43 6.96
CA ALA A 128 10.13 5.88 8.13
C ALA A 128 10.33 4.93 9.32
N THR A 129 10.73 5.45 10.48
CA THR A 129 11.03 4.65 11.68
C THR A 129 9.87 4.60 12.67
N THR A 130 8.86 5.45 12.51
CA THR A 130 7.67 5.52 13.37
C THR A 130 6.40 5.74 12.55
N LEU A 131 5.25 5.44 13.14
CA LEU A 131 3.95 5.71 12.53
C LEU A 131 3.73 7.20 12.29
N ASP A 132 4.19 8.08 13.19
CA ASP A 132 4.06 9.53 13.03
C ASP A 132 4.85 10.05 11.83
N VAL A 133 6.12 9.63 11.70
CA VAL A 133 6.95 9.98 10.53
C VAL A 133 6.34 9.42 9.26
N LEU A 134 5.83 8.19 9.30
CA LEU A 134 5.15 7.61 8.15
C LEU A 134 3.91 8.43 7.78
N ASN A 135 3.10 8.84 8.75
CA ASN A 135 1.86 9.58 8.55
C ASN A 135 2.10 10.97 7.98
N SER A 136 3.19 11.66 8.36
CA SER A 136 3.55 12.97 7.81
C SER A 136 3.97 12.95 6.33
N ILE A 137 4.24 11.78 5.75
CA ILE A 137 4.58 11.66 4.32
C ILE A 137 3.30 11.82 3.49
N GLU A 138 3.14 12.93 2.78
CA GLU A 138 1.98 13.18 1.93
C GLU A 138 2.17 12.65 0.51
N ILE A 139 1.23 11.84 0.03
CA ILE A 139 1.20 11.36 -1.36
C ILE A 139 0.42 12.37 -2.19
N ASN A 140 1.11 13.41 -2.64
CA ASN A 140 0.53 14.44 -3.50
C ASN A 140 1.55 14.95 -4.51
N TYR A 141 1.44 14.52 -5.76
CA TYR A 141 2.29 15.04 -6.83
C TYR A 141 1.75 16.37 -7.34
N GLN A 142 2.41 17.46 -6.98
CA GLN A 142 2.18 18.78 -7.57
C GLN A 142 3.14 18.93 -8.75
N GLY A 143 2.63 18.81 -9.97
CA GLY A 143 3.45 18.79 -11.18
C GLY A 143 4.48 19.92 -11.22
N GLY A 144 5.72 19.59 -11.62
CA GLY A 144 6.69 20.62 -11.97
C GLY A 144 6.20 21.36 -13.20
N ASN A 145 6.00 22.68 -13.08
CA ASN A 145 5.78 23.59 -14.20
C ASN A 145 6.89 23.45 -15.26
#